data_AF-A0A7H0GN19-F1
#
_entry.id   AF-A0A7H0GN19-F1
#
_cell.length_a   1.000
_cell.length_b   1.000
_cell.length_c   1.000
_cell.angle_alpha   90.00
_cell.angle_beta   90.00
_cell.angle_gamma   90.00
#
_symmetry.space_group_name_H-M   'P 1'
#
loop_
_entity.id
_entity.type
_entity.pdbx_description
1 polymer ?
#
loop_
_entity_poly.entity_id
_entity_poly.type
_entity_poly.pdbx_seq_one_letter_code
_entity_poly.pdbx_strand_id
1 'polypeptide(L)'
;MKAIGFAGYSGAGKTTVLEQVIRLLRERGERVSVVKHAHHGFDVDLPGKDSWRHRQAGAFEVLVVSDQRLALMREFEQACPELSVHDMLAELDPSVDWAIVEGFKTSDLPKIEIWREPQAHEKPRTLRCLEDAAVVAVATDDADRLRLNGPLTMLDLNDPATIVDWMQAHAGRFAYAGHPDRSTQQQQRHSKESSR
;
A
#
# COMPACT_ATOMS: atom_id res chain seq x y z
N MET A 1 -5.76 6.27 -11.46
CA MET A 1 -6.16 5.36 -10.37
C MET A 1 -6.54 6.15 -9.12
N LYS A 2 -7.07 5.48 -8.10
CA LYS A 2 -7.24 6.00 -6.74
C LYS A 2 -6.19 5.36 -5.83
N ALA A 3 -5.59 6.11 -4.90
CA ALA A 3 -4.58 5.57 -3.97
C ALA A 3 -4.96 5.87 -2.52
N ILE A 4 -4.90 4.85 -1.66
CA ILE A 4 -5.30 4.95 -0.25
C ILE A 4 -4.37 4.14 0.65
N GLY A 5 -3.91 4.76 1.74
CA GLY A 5 -3.14 4.09 2.77
C GLY A 5 -4.00 3.40 3.83
N PHE A 6 -3.50 2.32 4.39
CA PHE A 6 -4.02 1.71 5.61
C PHE A 6 -2.92 1.68 6.66
N ALA A 7 -3.04 2.56 7.65
CA ALA A 7 -2.10 2.68 8.75
C ALA A 7 -2.63 1.95 9.99
N GLY A 8 -1.74 1.58 10.90
CA GLY A 8 -2.13 0.95 12.17
C GLY A 8 -0.97 0.16 12.78
N TYR A 9 -1.08 -0.12 14.07
CA TYR A 9 -0.05 -0.87 14.80
C TYR A 9 0.09 -2.30 14.25
N SER A 10 1.26 -2.90 14.49
CA SER A 10 1.41 -4.34 14.22
C SER A 10 0.42 -5.11 15.09
N GLY A 11 -0.19 -6.16 14.56
CA GLY A 11 -1.23 -6.92 15.27
C GLY A 11 -2.61 -6.26 15.34
N ALA A 12 -2.84 -5.09 14.75
CA ALA A 12 -4.16 -4.43 14.74
C ALA A 12 -5.21 -5.08 13.80
N GLY A 13 -4.88 -6.19 13.14
CA GLY A 13 -5.79 -6.87 12.21
C GLY A 13 -5.86 -6.26 10.80
N LYS A 14 -4.87 -5.46 10.40
CA LYS A 14 -4.84 -4.80 9.08
C LYS A 14 -4.99 -5.76 7.92
N THR A 15 -4.23 -6.85 7.91
CA THR A 15 -4.24 -7.82 6.81
C THR A 15 -5.64 -8.42 6.61
N THR A 16 -6.32 -8.81 7.69
CA THR A 16 -7.68 -9.36 7.63
C THR A 16 -8.69 -8.38 7.03
N VAL A 17 -8.64 -7.12 7.46
CA VAL A 17 -9.55 -6.07 6.96
C VAL A 17 -9.25 -5.77 5.49
N LEU A 18 -7.97 -5.69 5.12
CA LEU A 18 -7.54 -5.45 3.75
C LEU A 18 -7.98 -6.57 2.80
N GLU A 19 -7.87 -7.84 3.20
CA GLU A 19 -8.37 -8.97 2.41
C GLU A 19 -9.87 -8.83 2.09
N GLN A 20 -10.66 -8.43 3.07
CA GLN A 20 -12.11 -8.22 2.92
C GLN A 20 -12.41 -7.01 2.03
N VAL A 21 -11.72 -5.89 2.23
CA VAL A 21 -11.85 -4.69 1.40
C VAL A 21 -11.47 -4.97 -0.06
N ILE A 22 -10.36 -5.67 -0.30
CA ILE A 22 -9.92 -6.08 -1.64
C ILE A 22 -10.99 -6.94 -2.29
N ARG A 23 -11.49 -7.96 -1.59
CA ARG A 23 -12.53 -8.85 -2.10
C ARG A 23 -13.78 -8.06 -2.50
N LEU A 24 -14.28 -7.20 -1.63
CA LEU A 24 -15.49 -6.41 -1.88
C LEU A 24 -15.33 -5.43 -3.05
N LEU A 25 -14.18 -4.77 -3.19
CA LEU A 25 -13.89 -3.93 -4.35
C LEU A 25 -13.83 -4.76 -5.65
N ARG A 26 -13.21 -5.94 -5.61
CA ARG A 26 -13.18 -6.87 -6.75
C ARG A 26 -14.58 -7.38 -7.15
N GLU A 27 -15.43 -7.69 -6.17
CA GLU A 27 -16.84 -8.06 -6.40
C GLU A 27 -17.64 -6.92 -7.05
N ARG A 28 -17.24 -5.66 -6.86
CA ARG A 28 -17.79 -4.47 -7.52
C ARG A 28 -17.17 -4.19 -8.90
N GLY A 29 -16.29 -5.06 -9.40
CA GLY A 29 -15.68 -4.95 -10.72
C GLY A 29 -14.43 -4.09 -10.81
N GLU A 30 -13.92 -3.56 -9.68
CA GLU A 30 -12.76 -2.67 -9.65
C GLU A 30 -11.45 -3.45 -9.80
N ARG A 31 -10.46 -2.89 -10.51
CA ARG A 31 -9.08 -3.41 -10.56
C ARG A 31 -8.30 -2.91 -9.35
N VAL A 32 -7.88 -3.82 -8.48
CA VAL A 32 -7.27 -3.50 -7.19
C VAL A 32 -5.84 -4.04 -7.16
N SER A 33 -4.90 -3.17 -6.80
CA SER A 33 -3.51 -3.53 -6.51
C SER A 33 -3.15 -3.19 -5.07
N VAL A 34 -2.15 -3.89 -4.54
CA VAL A 34 -1.64 -3.67 -3.18
C VAL A 34 -0.16 -3.35 -3.25
N VAL A 35 0.24 -2.26 -2.60
CA VAL A 35 1.62 -1.91 -2.33
C VAL A 35 1.89 -2.19 -0.85
N LYS A 36 2.84 -3.05 -0.56
CA LYS A 36 3.22 -3.39 0.82
C LYS A 36 4.67 -3.02 1.09
N HIS A 37 4.90 -2.25 2.15
CA HIS A 37 6.25 -1.99 2.63
C HIS A 37 6.72 -3.11 3.56
N ALA A 38 7.67 -3.93 3.12
CA ALA A 38 8.29 -4.97 3.94
C ALA A 38 9.47 -4.40 4.73
N HIS A 39 9.56 -4.70 6.04
CA HIS A 39 10.59 -4.14 6.91
C HIS A 39 11.98 -4.80 6.80
N HIS A 40 12.13 -5.89 6.04
CA HIS A 40 13.39 -6.63 5.84
C HIS A 40 13.44 -7.26 4.45
N GLY A 41 14.64 -7.67 4.01
CA GLY A 41 14.85 -8.39 2.74
C GLY A 41 13.89 -9.58 2.63
N PHE A 42 13.07 -9.56 1.59
CA PHE A 42 12.12 -10.62 1.28
C PHE A 42 12.53 -11.25 -0.05
N ASP A 43 12.25 -12.55 -0.21
CA ASP A 43 12.35 -13.22 -1.50
C ASP A 43 11.00 -13.88 -1.78
N VAL A 44 10.55 -13.76 -3.03
CA VAL A 44 9.30 -14.35 -3.53
C VAL A 44 9.57 -15.63 -4.33
N ASP A 45 10.83 -15.89 -4.65
CA ASP A 45 11.26 -17.04 -5.45
C ASP A 45 11.69 -18.23 -4.57
N LEU A 46 11.84 -19.39 -5.19
CA LEU A 46 12.31 -20.61 -4.53
C LEU A 46 13.81 -20.82 -4.81
N PRO A 47 14.67 -20.88 -3.77
CA PRO A 47 16.09 -21.16 -3.93
C PRO A 47 16.37 -22.41 -4.77
N GLY A 48 17.29 -22.28 -5.73
CA GLY A 48 17.71 -23.36 -6.63
C GLY A 48 16.84 -23.57 -7.89
N LYS A 49 15.69 -22.91 -8.02
CA LYS A 49 14.89 -22.91 -9.27
C LYS A 49 15.50 -21.99 -10.33
N ASP A 50 15.04 -22.13 -11.58
CA ASP A 50 15.66 -21.45 -12.73
C ASP A 50 15.61 -19.93 -12.62
N SER A 51 14.46 -19.35 -12.26
CA SER A 51 14.31 -17.90 -12.03
C SER A 51 15.23 -17.39 -10.91
N TRP A 52 15.37 -18.15 -9.83
CA TRP A 52 16.28 -17.81 -8.73
C TRP A 52 17.73 -17.86 -9.21
N ARG A 53 18.11 -18.90 -9.96
CA ARG A 53 19.46 -19.04 -10.51
C ARG A 53 19.79 -17.92 -11.51
N HIS A 54 18.82 -17.45 -12.29
CA HIS A 54 19.01 -16.31 -13.18
C HIS A 54 19.29 -15.01 -12.42
N ARG A 55 18.55 -14.72 -11.34
CA ARG A 55 18.83 -13.57 -10.47
C ARG A 55 20.21 -13.67 -9.82
N GLN A 56 20.54 -14.83 -9.24
CA GLN A 56 21.86 -15.07 -8.64
C GLN A 56 23.02 -15.00 -9.65
N ALA A 57 22.76 -15.25 -10.93
CA ALA A 57 23.74 -15.08 -11.99
C ALA A 57 23.98 -13.60 -12.37
N GLY A 58 23.21 -12.67 -11.80
CA GLY A 58 23.33 -11.23 -12.02
C GLY A 58 22.32 -10.64 -13.00
N ALA A 59 21.21 -11.33 -13.28
CA ALA A 59 20.13 -10.73 -14.05
C ALA A 59 19.53 -9.55 -13.29
N PHE A 60 19.54 -8.36 -13.88
CA PHE A 60 18.95 -7.14 -13.31
C PHE A 60 17.43 -7.27 -13.14
N GLU A 61 16.78 -7.88 -14.14
CA GLU A 61 15.36 -8.24 -14.09
C GLU A 61 15.17 -9.70 -14.48
N VAL A 62 14.21 -10.35 -13.82
CA VAL A 62 13.71 -11.67 -14.21
C VAL A 62 12.19 -11.60 -14.25
N LEU A 63 11.64 -11.84 -15.45
CA LEU A 63 10.20 -11.86 -15.71
C LEU A 63 9.73 -13.30 -15.92
N VAL A 64 8.86 -13.78 -15.04
CA VAL A 64 8.25 -15.11 -15.13
C VAL A 64 6.78 -14.94 -15.51
N VAL A 65 6.36 -15.61 -16.58
CA VAL A 65 5.00 -15.49 -17.13
C VAL A 65 4.37 -16.88 -17.25
N SER A 66 3.09 -16.97 -16.90
CA SER A 66 2.21 -18.09 -17.25
C SER A 66 0.89 -17.56 -17.82
N ASP A 67 0.01 -18.48 -18.21
CA ASP A 67 -1.39 -18.23 -18.55
C ASP A 67 -2.23 -17.57 -17.44
N GLN A 68 -1.75 -17.60 -16.19
CA GLN A 68 -2.48 -17.11 -15.01
C GLN A 68 -1.88 -15.85 -14.40
N ARG A 69 -0.57 -15.63 -14.52
CA ARG A 69 0.11 -14.53 -13.81
C ARG A 69 1.44 -14.13 -14.45
N LEU A 70 1.87 -12.93 -14.10
CA LEU A 70 3.20 -12.39 -14.37
C LEU A 70 3.85 -12.03 -13.03
N ALA A 71 5.12 -12.43 -12.86
CA ALA A 71 5.96 -12.03 -11.74
C ALA A 71 7.24 -11.38 -12.27
N LEU A 72 7.45 -10.11 -11.91
CA LEU A 72 8.67 -9.37 -12.23
C LEU A 72 9.48 -9.19 -10.93
N MET A 73 10.70 -9.69 -10.91
CA MET A 73 11.69 -9.33 -9.91
C MET A 73 12.71 -8.38 -10.54
N ARG A 74 12.97 -7.25 -9.88
CA ARG A 74 14.01 -6.29 -10.25
C ARG A 74 14.97 -6.14 -9.06
N GLU A 75 16.25 -6.42 -9.28
CA GLU A 75 17.28 -6.25 -8.27
C GLU A 75 17.72 -4.77 -8.23
N PHE A 76 18.05 -4.26 -7.05
CA PHE A 76 18.67 -2.93 -6.95
C PHE A 76 20.18 -3.08 -7.04
N GLU A 77 20.82 -2.44 -8.02
CA GLU A 77 22.29 -2.48 -8.21
C GLU A 77 23.07 -1.90 -7.02
N GLN A 78 22.44 -1.01 -6.27
CA GLN A 78 22.94 -0.45 -5.02
C GLN A 78 21.83 -0.56 -3.98
N ALA A 79 22.18 -0.73 -2.71
CA ALA A 79 21.20 -0.68 -1.62
C ALA A 79 20.39 0.62 -1.74
N CYS A 80 19.17 0.50 -2.25
CA CYS A 80 18.37 1.67 -2.62
C CYS A 80 17.96 2.40 -1.34
N PRO A 81 18.23 3.71 -1.22
CA PRO A 81 17.72 4.49 -0.10
C PRO A 81 16.23 4.70 -0.32
N GLU A 82 15.42 3.91 0.38
CA GLU A 82 13.96 4.03 0.58
C GLU A 82 13.16 4.55 -0.63
N LEU A 83 12.66 3.63 -1.46
CA LEU A 83 11.63 3.98 -2.44
C LEU A 83 10.46 4.69 -1.76
N SER A 84 10.06 5.83 -2.32
CA SER A 84 8.84 6.50 -1.85
C SER A 84 7.61 5.67 -2.22
N VAL A 85 6.50 5.91 -1.53
CA VAL A 85 5.22 5.28 -1.90
C VAL A 85 4.82 5.62 -3.35
N HIS A 86 5.15 6.83 -3.81
CA HIS A 86 4.87 7.27 -5.18
C HIS A 86 5.69 6.49 -6.20
N ASP A 87 6.92 6.14 -5.85
CA ASP A 87 7.76 5.33 -6.72
C ASP A 87 7.17 3.94 -6.91
N MET A 88 6.69 3.32 -5.83
CA MET A 88 6.06 2.01 -5.88
C MET A 88 4.72 2.04 -6.63
N LEU A 89 3.90 3.08 -6.39
CA LEU A 89 2.63 3.27 -7.09
C LEU A 89 2.81 3.40 -8.61
N ALA A 90 3.93 3.99 -9.05
CA ALA A 90 4.22 4.16 -10.47
C ALA A 90 4.71 2.88 -11.17
N GLU A 91 5.05 1.82 -10.43
CA GLU A 91 5.34 0.50 -11.01
C GLU A 91 4.06 -0.32 -11.27
N LEU A 92 2.90 0.14 -10.77
CA LEU A 92 1.63 -0.55 -10.97
C LEU A 92 1.09 -0.38 -12.40
N ASP A 93 0.27 -1.35 -12.81
CA ASP A 93 -0.41 -1.29 -14.10
C ASP A 93 -1.33 -0.04 -14.19
N PRO A 94 -1.24 0.76 -15.26
CA PRO A 94 -2.06 1.98 -15.42
C PRO A 94 -3.58 1.76 -15.42
N SER A 95 -4.04 0.53 -15.69
CA SER A 95 -5.46 0.15 -15.65
C SER A 95 -5.99 -0.13 -14.24
N VAL A 96 -5.19 0.02 -13.20
CA VAL A 96 -5.64 -0.13 -11.81
C VAL A 96 -6.62 0.99 -11.43
N ASP A 97 -7.74 0.62 -10.81
CA ASP A 97 -8.73 1.56 -10.30
C ASP A 97 -8.42 1.99 -8.86
N TRP A 98 -7.96 1.05 -8.03
CA TRP A 98 -7.60 1.27 -6.62
C TRP A 98 -6.24 0.65 -6.28
N ALA A 99 -5.33 1.48 -5.77
CA ALA A 99 -4.08 1.06 -5.16
C ALA A 99 -4.19 1.19 -3.63
N ILE A 100 -4.15 0.06 -2.94
CA ILE A 100 -4.16 -0.03 -1.47
C ILE A 100 -2.72 -0.09 -0.98
N VAL A 101 -2.34 0.81 -0.08
CA VAL A 101 -0.99 0.87 0.49
C VAL A 101 -1.01 0.36 1.93
N GLU A 102 -0.39 -0.80 2.18
CA GLU A 102 -0.14 -1.32 3.53
C GLU A 102 1.25 -0.88 4.00
N GLY A 103 1.31 0.01 4.98
CA GLY A 103 2.57 0.56 5.51
C GLY A 103 2.72 2.05 5.23
N PHE A 104 3.95 2.50 4.98
CA PHE A 104 4.28 3.91 4.71
C PHE A 104 3.60 4.90 5.65
N LYS A 105 3.82 4.71 6.97
CA LYS A 105 3.13 5.51 8.00
C LYS A 105 3.31 7.01 7.81
N THR A 106 4.44 7.43 7.25
CA THR A 106 4.83 8.82 7.00
C THR A 106 4.51 9.33 5.59
N SER A 107 3.83 8.55 4.74
CA SER A 107 3.43 9.06 3.43
C SER A 107 2.38 10.15 3.54
N ASP A 108 2.30 10.97 2.51
CA ASP A 108 1.30 12.03 2.32
C ASP A 108 -0.03 11.52 1.74
N LEU A 109 -0.12 10.22 1.41
CA LEU A 109 -1.34 9.64 0.87
C LEU A 109 -2.47 9.65 1.90
N PRO A 110 -3.71 10.01 1.50
CA PRO A 110 -4.88 9.85 2.34
C PRO A 110 -4.99 8.42 2.84
N LYS A 111 -5.19 8.24 4.14
CA LYS A 111 -5.16 6.93 4.77
C LYS A 111 -6.27 6.73 5.79
N ILE A 112 -6.68 5.47 5.92
CA ILE A 112 -7.54 5.00 7.00
C ILE A 112 -6.64 4.43 8.09
N GLU A 113 -6.79 4.94 9.31
CA GLU A 113 -6.11 4.38 10.46
C GLU A 113 -6.94 3.23 11.05
N ILE A 114 -6.37 2.03 11.09
CA ILE A 114 -6.92 0.87 11.78
C ILE A 114 -6.43 0.91 13.23
N TRP A 115 -7.37 1.03 14.15
CA TRP A 115 -7.12 1.01 15.56
C TRP A 115 -7.98 -0.06 16.23
N ARG A 116 -7.37 -0.77 17.19
CA ARG A 116 -8.06 -1.67 18.12
C ARG A 116 -7.42 -1.46 19.48
N GLU A 117 -8.24 -1.53 20.52
CA GLU A 117 -7.78 -1.42 21.90
C GLU A 117 -6.65 -2.45 22.13
N PRO A 118 -5.46 -2.02 22.58
CA PRO A 118 -4.41 -2.95 22.95
C PRO A 118 -4.87 -3.81 24.14
N GLN A 119 -4.51 -5.09 24.15
CA GLN A 119 -4.74 -5.91 25.33
C GLN A 119 -3.92 -5.38 26.52
N ALA A 120 -4.30 -5.72 27.75
CA ALA A 120 -3.67 -5.16 28.96
C ALA A 120 -2.14 -5.34 29.04
N HIS A 121 -1.59 -6.33 28.32
CA HIS A 121 -0.14 -6.60 28.27
C HIS A 121 0.57 -5.97 27.06
N GLU A 122 -0.17 -5.38 26.13
CA GLU A 122 0.38 -4.73 24.95
C GLU A 122 0.72 -3.26 25.25
N LYS A 123 1.67 -2.71 24.47
CA LYS A 123 1.99 -1.29 24.57
C LYS A 123 0.77 -0.45 24.18
N PRO A 124 0.52 0.68 24.86
CA PRO A 124 -0.50 1.64 24.46
C PRO A 124 -0.33 2.04 22.98
N ARG A 125 -1.45 2.09 22.26
CA ARG A 125 -1.51 2.46 20.85
C ARG A 125 -2.09 3.86 20.75
N THR A 126 -1.24 4.85 20.52
CA THR A 126 -1.69 6.23 20.30
C THR A 126 -2.30 6.37 18.91
N LEU A 127 -3.37 7.15 18.80
CA LEU A 127 -3.99 7.44 17.51
C LEU A 127 -3.10 8.38 16.69
N ARG A 128 -2.72 7.95 15.50
CA ARG A 128 -1.94 8.76 14.55
C ARG A 128 -2.75 9.89 13.97
N CYS A 129 -4.06 9.75 13.88
CA CYS A 129 -4.94 10.82 13.41
C CYS A 129 -4.83 12.13 14.21
N LEU A 130 -4.24 12.09 15.42
CA LEU A 130 -3.97 13.28 16.24
C LEU A 130 -2.77 14.09 15.74
N GLU A 131 -1.88 13.48 14.96
CA GLU A 131 -0.60 14.06 14.52
C GLU A 131 -0.40 14.01 13.00
N ASP A 132 -1.20 13.20 12.29
CA ASP A 132 -1.10 12.97 10.85
C ASP A 132 -2.38 13.41 10.13
N ALA A 133 -2.30 14.57 9.47
CA ALA A 133 -3.39 15.15 8.69
C ALA A 133 -3.78 14.33 7.46
N ALA A 134 -2.95 13.37 7.03
CA ALA A 134 -3.30 12.46 5.95
C ALA A 134 -4.30 11.38 6.41
N VAL A 135 -4.50 11.19 7.72
CA VAL A 135 -5.54 10.28 8.24
C VAL A 135 -6.91 10.92 8.06
N VAL A 136 -7.72 10.34 7.17
CA VAL A 136 -9.04 10.86 6.79
C VAL A 136 -10.21 10.13 7.47
N ALA A 137 -9.95 8.95 8.03
CA ALA A 137 -10.90 8.17 8.81
C ALA A 137 -10.16 7.22 9.75
N VAL A 138 -10.83 6.83 10.84
CA VAL A 138 -10.38 5.77 11.76
C VAL A 138 -11.36 4.62 11.69
N ALA A 139 -10.84 3.43 11.42
CA ALA A 139 -11.60 2.19 11.51
C ALA A 139 -11.29 1.50 12.84
N THR A 140 -12.32 1.25 13.66
CA THR A 140 -12.21 0.62 14.99
C THR A 140 -13.31 -0.40 15.24
N ASP A 141 -13.10 -1.31 16.19
CA ASP A 141 -14.13 -2.18 16.77
C ASP A 141 -14.76 -1.62 18.06
N ASP A 142 -14.22 -0.51 18.58
CA ASP A 142 -14.71 0.20 19.77
C ASP A 142 -14.70 1.72 19.52
N ALA A 143 -15.78 2.22 18.91
CA ALA A 143 -15.93 3.64 18.59
C ALA A 143 -16.23 4.50 19.83
N ASP A 144 -16.98 3.95 20.79
CA ASP A 144 -17.41 4.63 22.00
C ASP A 144 -16.26 4.98 22.93
N ARG A 145 -15.17 4.20 22.90
CA ARG A 145 -13.96 4.43 23.69
C ARG A 145 -13.06 5.51 23.10
N LEU A 146 -12.98 5.62 21.77
CA LEU A 146 -12.06 6.56 21.13
C LEU A 146 -12.49 8.02 21.24
N ARG A 147 -13.79 8.31 21.41
CA ARG A 147 -14.41 9.65 21.54
C ARG A 147 -13.53 10.78 21.00
N LEU A 148 -13.28 10.74 19.70
CA LEU A 148 -12.45 11.75 19.07
C LEU A 148 -13.23 13.06 19.01
N ASN A 149 -12.68 14.11 19.61
CA ASN A 149 -13.24 15.45 19.51
C ASN A 149 -12.85 16.03 18.14
N GLY A 150 -13.66 15.81 17.11
CA GLY A 150 -13.40 16.35 15.77
C GLY A 150 -14.27 15.75 14.66
N PRO A 151 -14.17 16.25 13.42
CA PRO A 151 -14.98 15.81 12.28
C PRO A 151 -14.50 14.49 11.65
N LEU A 152 -13.63 13.73 12.31
CA LEU A 152 -13.03 12.53 11.73
C LEU A 152 -14.08 11.42 11.61
N THR A 153 -14.14 10.77 10.45
CA THR A 153 -15.10 9.67 10.25
C THR A 153 -14.63 8.43 11.00
N MET A 154 -15.55 7.85 11.77
CA MET A 154 -15.38 6.55 12.41
C MET A 154 -16.01 5.46 11.54
N LEU A 155 -15.27 4.41 11.24
CA LEU A 155 -15.70 3.25 10.45
C LEU A 155 -15.68 2.00 11.34
N ASP A 156 -16.62 1.07 11.12
CA ASP A 156 -16.68 -0.18 11.87
C ASP A 156 -15.78 -1.25 11.23
N LEU A 157 -14.80 -1.75 11.98
CA LEU A 157 -13.93 -2.84 11.51
C LEU A 157 -14.66 -4.17 11.34
N ASN A 158 -15.80 -4.35 12.00
CA ASN A 158 -16.61 -5.57 11.91
C ASN A 158 -17.58 -5.54 10.72
N ASP A 159 -17.70 -4.38 10.04
CA ASP A 159 -18.46 -4.25 8.79
C ASP A 159 -17.60 -3.63 7.66
N PRO A 160 -16.77 -4.44 6.99
CA PRO A 160 -15.91 -3.98 5.89
C PRO A 160 -16.69 -3.41 4.70
N ALA A 161 -17.97 -3.74 4.54
CA ALA A 161 -18.79 -3.18 3.47
C ALA A 161 -18.97 -1.67 3.66
N THR A 162 -19.16 -1.22 4.90
CA THR A 162 -19.26 0.22 5.21
C THR A 162 -17.96 0.97 4.90
N ILE A 163 -16.81 0.33 5.11
CA ILE A 163 -15.50 0.90 4.74
C ILE A 163 -15.43 1.10 3.23
N VAL A 164 -15.81 0.09 2.44
CA VAL A 164 -15.77 0.16 0.98
C VAL A 164 -16.80 1.17 0.45
N ASP A 165 -18.00 1.20 1.01
CA ASP A 165 -19.04 2.18 0.66
C ASP A 165 -18.55 3.61 0.92
N TRP A 166 -17.94 3.84 2.07
CA TRP A 166 -17.36 5.12 2.41
C TRP A 166 -16.21 5.50 1.46
N MET A 167 -15.31 4.56 1.14
CA MET A 167 -14.22 4.78 0.18
C MET A 167 -14.76 5.18 -1.19
N GLN A 168 -15.82 4.52 -1.67
CA GLN A 168 -16.46 4.85 -2.96
C GLN A 168 -17.17 6.20 -2.93
N ALA A 169 -17.94 6.49 -1.87
CA ALA A 169 -18.61 7.78 -1.69
C ALA A 169 -17.62 8.96 -1.65
N HIS A 170 -16.39 8.71 -1.18
CA HIS A 170 -15.32 9.70 -1.09
C HIS A 170 -14.21 9.51 -2.12
N ALA A 171 -14.46 8.77 -3.20
CA ALA A 171 -13.47 8.41 -4.21
C ALA A 171 -12.64 9.59 -4.75
N GLY A 172 -13.24 10.77 -4.86
CA GLY A 172 -12.56 11.99 -5.30
C GLY A 172 -11.39 12.41 -4.40
N ARG A 173 -11.42 12.08 -3.10
CA ARG A 173 -10.31 12.36 -2.17
C ARG A 173 -9.08 11.50 -2.44
N PHE A 174 -9.29 10.34 -3.06
CA PHE A 174 -8.23 9.36 -3.33
C PHE A 174 -7.73 9.44 -4.77
N ALA A 175 -8.25 10.36 -5.59
CA ALA A 175 -7.80 10.53 -6.96
C ALA A 175 -6.29 10.77 -7.01
N TYR A 176 -5.58 9.89 -7.71
CA TYR A 176 -4.12 9.92 -7.78
C TYR A 176 -3.67 10.10 -9.23
N ALA A 177 -3.00 11.22 -9.50
CA ALA A 177 -2.53 11.62 -10.83
C ALA A 177 -1.02 11.36 -11.06
N GLY A 178 -0.33 10.70 -10.12
CA GLY A 178 1.13 10.59 -10.14
C GLY A 178 1.82 11.83 -9.57
N HIS A 179 3.00 11.65 -8.98
CA HIS A 179 3.77 12.77 -8.42
C HIS A 179 4.46 13.54 -9.56
N PRO A 180 4.33 14.88 -9.65
CA PRO A 180 4.80 15.69 -10.79
C PRO A 180 6.33 15.66 -11.03
N ASP A 181 7.12 15.17 -10.07
CA ASP A 181 8.58 15.21 -10.11
C ASP A 181 9.22 14.15 -11.06
N ARG A 182 8.39 13.27 -11.67
CA ARG A 182 8.86 12.18 -12.52
C ARG A 182 9.05 12.51 -14.00
N SER A 183 8.42 13.54 -14.57
CA SER A 183 8.66 13.88 -15.98
C SER A 183 10.14 14.18 -16.25
N THR A 184 10.80 14.78 -15.26
CA THR A 184 12.21 15.17 -15.33
C THR A 184 13.16 14.02 -14.98
N GLN A 185 12.78 13.14 -14.04
CA GLN A 185 13.65 12.04 -13.59
C GLN A 185 13.63 10.82 -14.52
N GLN A 186 12.49 10.48 -15.15
CA GLN A 186 12.46 9.38 -16.16
C GLN A 186 13.24 9.75 -17.43
N GLN A 187 13.18 11.00 -17.89
CA GLN A 187 13.98 11.48 -19.03
C GLN A 187 15.48 11.53 -18.72
N GLN A 188 15.87 11.79 -17.47
CA GLN A 188 17.28 11.78 -17.04
C GLN A 188 17.83 10.37 -16.81
N ARG A 189 17.00 9.38 -16.44
CA ARG A 189 17.42 7.97 -16.31
C ARG A 189 17.71 7.35 -17.68
N HIS A 190 16.81 7.51 -18.65
CA HIS A 190 17.03 6.98 -20.01
C HIS A 190 18.18 7.66 -20.78
N SER A 191 18.43 8.96 -20.54
CA SER A 191 19.53 9.67 -21.21
C SER A 191 20.92 9.34 -20.64
N LYS A 192 21.03 8.95 -19.37
CA LYS A 192 22.30 8.48 -18.77
C LYS A 192 22.62 7.03 -19.11
N GLU A 193 21.62 6.18 -19.34
CA GLU A 193 21.79 4.78 -19.75
C GLU A 193 22.11 4.64 -21.25
N SER A 194 21.59 5.52 -22.10
CA SER A 194 21.87 5.48 -23.55
C SER A 194 23.21 6.13 -23.96
N SER A 195 23.99 6.63 -22.99
CA SER A 195 25.27 7.33 -23.22
C SER A 195 26.48 6.56 -22.67
N ARG A 196 26.34 5.25 -22.38
CA ARG A 196 27.42 4.36 -21.95
C ARG A 196 27.55 3.16 -22.86
#